data_AF-A0A9D1T9L6-F1
#
_entry.id   AF-A0A9D1T9L6-F1
#
_cell.length_a   1.000
_cell.length_b   1.000
_cell.length_c   1.000
_cell.angle_alpha   90.00
_cell.angle_beta   90.00
_cell.angle_gamma   90.00
#
_symmetry.space_group_name_H-M   'P 1'
#
loop_
_entity.id
_entity.type
_entity.pdbx_description
1 polymer ?
#
loop_
_entity_poly.entity_id
_entity_poly.type
_entity_poly.pdbx_seq_one_letter_code
_entity_poly.pdbx_strand_id
1 'polypeptide(L)'
;MGRILTGITLNVLLLEIGWLGALLHFVGAMLIVLGFRRLYSENRWFRLGLVLGMIRLALISANIVLNTTVLYLENVRQLLQWGSTAAMLLLLFCFWRGMEKEQCRAGLPPGCASAALLSIWYGGMVLLALSQGTGSFPALLMFLFYVLILFRLYRQGRNLQQAGGLLPALPAKIPDWLLSVLAGVILLSGCGAGYLLGGSCRMDWKEVRAGEHEEIEGTEEELLRLGFPEEILGDISAADIEACKGAESLQVSSTDCPAGWNGRSRNLRFTAIAVKLSGEKEQRRIFHHFRWLETPGFYGTEAIQIWTAGGSALENNSRQISGRLLYDAEGITYEASYRSLGGEICGSDDSIWKLGTQTNIWAGFSLPETGENQRGYIAYTTENKAAEDMPMESWIDYTYQRSWKQYPAVTALEYSLPGEKTADPVFRMVQDSITVR
;
A
#
# COMPACT_ATOMS: atom_id res chain seq x y z
N MET A 1 -35.34 8.05 -11.76
CA MET A 1 -34.72 6.78 -12.22
C MET A 1 -33.41 6.97 -12.96
N GLY A 2 -33.29 7.88 -13.94
CA GLY A 2 -32.04 8.05 -14.72
C GLY A 2 -30.76 8.13 -13.89
N ARG A 3 -30.76 8.89 -12.79
CA ARG A 3 -29.60 8.99 -11.88
C ARG A 3 -29.19 7.67 -11.21
N ILE A 4 -30.16 6.83 -10.82
CA ILE A 4 -29.87 5.53 -10.20
C ILE A 4 -29.19 4.63 -11.24
N LEU A 5 -29.73 4.57 -12.46
CA LEU A 5 -29.17 3.77 -13.54
C LEU A 5 -27.76 4.25 -13.93
N THR A 6 -27.57 5.55 -14.12
CA THR A 6 -26.25 6.13 -14.39
C THR A 6 -25.28 5.78 -13.26
N GLY A 7 -25.69 5.92 -12.00
CA GLY A 7 -24.84 5.58 -10.86
C GLY A 7 -24.49 4.09 -10.77
N ILE A 8 -25.39 3.19 -11.15
CA ILE A 8 -25.11 1.76 -11.26
C ILE A 8 -24.09 1.51 -12.38
N THR A 9 -24.21 2.17 -13.53
CA THR A 9 -23.25 2.05 -14.64
C THR A 9 -21.84 2.51 -14.26
N LEU A 10 -21.72 3.65 -13.59
CA LEU A 10 -20.43 4.16 -13.14
C LEU A 10 -19.74 3.23 -12.11
N ASN A 11 -20.51 2.48 -11.32
CA ASN A 11 -19.97 1.50 -10.36
C ASN A 11 -19.65 0.11 -10.96
N VAL A 12 -20.05 -0.17 -12.20
CA VAL A 12 -19.74 -1.44 -12.89
C VAL A 12 -18.50 -1.29 -13.78
N LEU A 13 -18.16 -0.07 -14.17
CA LEU A 13 -16.95 0.23 -14.93
C LEU A 13 -15.71 0.10 -14.04
N LEU A 14 -15.07 -1.07 -14.09
CA LEU A 14 -13.78 -1.35 -13.46
C LEU A 14 -12.65 -0.70 -14.26
N LEU A 15 -12.47 0.61 -14.08
CA LEU A 15 -11.29 1.31 -14.61
C LEU A 15 -10.18 1.25 -13.56
N GLU A 16 -9.11 0.50 -13.82
CA GLU A 16 -7.90 0.47 -12.99
C GLU A 16 -6.98 1.68 -13.26
N ILE A 17 -7.56 2.84 -13.55
CA ILE A 17 -6.83 4.07 -13.88
C ILE A 17 -6.78 4.95 -12.63
N GLY A 18 -5.94 4.59 -11.66
CA GLY A 18 -5.67 5.35 -10.43
C GLY A 18 -6.88 6.09 -9.84
N TRP A 19 -6.77 7.42 -9.76
CA TRP A 19 -7.82 8.30 -9.23
C TRP A 19 -9.14 8.29 -10.01
N LEU A 20 -9.11 8.03 -11.32
CA LEU A 20 -10.30 8.07 -12.16
C LEU A 20 -11.28 6.96 -11.77
N GLY A 21 -10.76 5.76 -11.48
CA GLY A 21 -11.57 4.65 -10.99
C GLY A 21 -12.28 5.00 -9.69
N ALA A 22 -11.53 5.52 -8.70
CA ALA A 22 -12.10 5.91 -7.41
C ALA A 22 -13.17 7.01 -7.52
N LEU A 23 -12.90 8.04 -8.32
CA LEU A 23 -13.83 9.14 -8.58
C LEU A 23 -15.14 8.62 -9.18
N LEU A 24 -15.05 7.69 -10.14
CA LEU A 24 -16.20 7.12 -10.83
C LEU A 24 -17.13 6.36 -9.86
N HIS A 25 -16.55 5.54 -8.98
CA HIS A 25 -17.29 4.81 -7.95
C HIS A 25 -17.97 5.76 -6.96
N PHE A 26 -17.27 6.81 -6.52
CA PHE A 26 -17.83 7.82 -5.61
C PHE A 26 -18.99 8.59 -6.25
N VAL A 27 -18.79 9.13 -7.47
CA VAL A 27 -19.83 9.84 -8.22
C VAL A 27 -21.02 8.91 -8.49
N GLY A 28 -20.76 7.65 -8.83
CA GLY A 28 -21.80 6.66 -9.03
C GLY A 28 -22.64 6.41 -7.79
N ALA A 29 -22.00 6.24 -6.63
CA ALA A 29 -22.70 6.09 -5.35
C ALA A 29 -23.51 7.33 -4.98
N MET A 30 -22.97 8.52 -5.25
CA MET A 30 -23.67 9.79 -5.03
C MET A 30 -24.93 9.92 -5.90
N LEU A 31 -24.85 9.55 -7.19
CA LEU A 31 -26.00 9.55 -8.09
C LEU A 31 -27.10 8.57 -7.65
N ILE A 32 -26.71 7.41 -7.08
CA ILE A 32 -27.64 6.46 -6.50
C ILE A 32 -28.37 7.08 -5.30
N VAL A 33 -27.64 7.68 -4.34
CA VAL A 33 -28.22 8.37 -3.18
C VAL A 33 -29.22 9.45 -3.62
N LEU A 34 -28.80 10.34 -4.53
CA LEU A 34 -29.66 11.41 -5.06
C LEU A 34 -30.88 10.85 -5.82
N GLY A 35 -30.72 9.69 -6.46
CA GLY A 35 -31.79 8.99 -7.15
C GLY A 35 -32.85 8.45 -6.18
N PHE A 36 -32.45 7.76 -5.11
CA PHE A 36 -33.36 7.25 -4.08
C PHE A 36 -33.94 8.37 -3.21
N ARG A 37 -33.21 9.46 -2.98
CA ARG A 37 -33.70 10.62 -2.24
C ARG A 37 -34.92 11.27 -2.90
N ARG A 38 -35.11 11.10 -4.20
CA ARG A 38 -36.33 11.56 -4.89
C ARG A 38 -37.50 10.60 -4.76
N LEU A 39 -37.24 9.35 -4.38
CA LEU A 39 -38.21 8.26 -4.35
C LEU A 39 -38.53 7.77 -2.92
N TYR A 40 -37.84 8.30 -1.90
CA TYR A 40 -37.86 7.78 -0.52
C TYR A 40 -39.23 7.87 0.17
N SER A 41 -40.09 8.80 -0.26
CA SER A 41 -41.44 9.01 0.27
C SER A 41 -42.44 7.98 -0.25
N GLU A 42 -42.21 7.41 -1.44
CA GLU A 42 -43.18 6.58 -2.15
C GLU A 42 -43.36 5.21 -1.50
N ASN A 43 -42.25 4.60 -1.05
CA ASN A 43 -42.25 3.22 -0.59
C ASN A 43 -41.16 2.95 0.47
N ARG A 44 -41.44 1.99 1.37
CA ARG A 44 -40.49 1.50 2.38
C ARG A 44 -39.20 0.95 1.74
N TRP A 45 -39.31 0.27 0.59
CA TRP A 45 -38.16 -0.24 -0.15
C TRP A 45 -37.25 0.86 -0.69
N PHE A 46 -37.81 1.97 -1.17
CA PHE A 46 -37.00 3.12 -1.62
C PHE A 46 -36.38 3.89 -0.46
N ARG A 47 -37.06 3.92 0.71
CA ARG A 47 -36.47 4.44 1.95
C ARG A 47 -35.28 3.60 2.41
N LEU A 48 -35.42 2.27 2.41
CA LEU A 48 -34.31 1.35 2.69
C LEU A 48 -33.18 1.50 1.66
N GLY A 49 -33.52 1.65 0.38
CA GLY A 49 -32.55 1.92 -0.69
C GLY A 49 -31.78 3.22 -0.49
N LEU A 50 -32.41 4.27 0.04
CA LEU A 50 -31.72 5.51 0.42
C LEU A 50 -30.71 5.27 1.56
N VAL A 51 -31.13 4.56 2.62
CA VAL A 51 -30.25 4.24 3.75
C VAL A 51 -29.06 3.40 3.30
N LEU A 52 -29.31 2.33 2.53
CA LEU A 52 -28.25 1.48 1.96
C LEU A 52 -27.33 2.25 1.01
N GLY A 53 -27.88 3.18 0.22
CA GLY A 53 -27.10 4.07 -0.64
C GLY A 53 -26.16 4.98 0.16
N MET A 54 -26.63 5.54 1.28
CA MET A 54 -25.80 6.35 2.19
C MET A 54 -24.70 5.52 2.87
N ILE A 55 -25.03 4.32 3.34
CA ILE A 55 -24.05 3.38 3.92
C ILE A 55 -22.98 3.06 2.89
N ARG A 56 -23.38 2.70 1.66
CA ARG A 56 -22.44 2.39 0.59
C ARG A 56 -21.55 3.58 0.22
N LEU A 57 -22.12 4.78 0.15
CA LEU A 57 -21.35 6.00 -0.09
C LEU A 57 -20.29 6.21 1.01
N ALA A 58 -20.64 5.98 2.28
CA ALA A 58 -19.71 6.05 3.39
C ALA A 58 -18.60 4.99 3.29
N LEU A 59 -18.93 3.74 2.96
CA LEU A 59 -17.96 2.64 2.79
C LEU A 59 -16.97 2.92 1.64
N ILE A 60 -17.48 3.39 0.49
CA ILE A 60 -16.65 3.78 -0.66
C ILE A 60 -15.75 4.96 -0.26
N SER A 61 -16.28 5.97 0.42
CA SER A 61 -15.50 7.13 0.86
C SER A 61 -14.40 6.73 1.83
N ALA A 62 -14.71 5.87 2.80
CA ALA A 62 -13.71 5.34 3.74
C ALA A 62 -12.62 4.55 3.03
N ASN A 63 -12.97 3.73 2.03
CA ASN A 63 -12.00 2.99 1.24
C ASN A 63 -11.09 3.91 0.42
N ILE A 64 -11.65 4.97 -0.18
CA ILE A 64 -10.87 5.99 -0.90
C ILE A 64 -9.89 6.69 0.05
N VAL A 65 -10.35 7.09 1.24
CA VAL A 65 -9.48 7.73 2.24
C VAL A 65 -8.38 6.78 2.70
N LEU A 66 -8.68 5.51 3.00
CA LEU A 66 -7.65 4.53 3.36
C LEU A 66 -6.65 4.28 2.24
N ASN A 67 -7.08 4.32 0.97
CA ASN A 67 -6.20 4.28 -0.20
C ASN A 67 -5.30 5.51 -0.35
N THR A 68 -5.49 6.58 0.42
CA THR A 68 -4.51 7.68 0.49
C THR A 68 -3.43 7.48 1.54
N THR A 69 -3.56 6.44 2.36
CA THR A 69 -2.62 6.11 3.44
C THR A 69 -1.85 4.83 3.12
N VAL A 70 -0.59 4.75 3.54
CA VAL A 70 0.23 3.53 3.51
C VAL A 70 -0.11 2.58 4.68
N LEU A 71 -1.17 2.87 5.44
CA LEU A 71 -1.61 2.00 6.52
C LEU A 71 -2.09 0.68 5.95
N TYR A 72 -1.41 -0.38 6.38
CA TYR A 72 -1.76 -1.75 6.04
C TYR A 72 -2.84 -2.25 7.00
N LEU A 73 -4.10 -2.06 6.60
CA LEU A 73 -5.30 -2.53 7.33
C LEU A 73 -6.11 -3.47 6.43
N GLU A 74 -5.49 -4.57 6.00
CA GLU A 74 -6.07 -5.49 5.01
C GLU A 74 -7.47 -5.97 5.40
N ASN A 75 -7.64 -6.41 6.66
CA ASN A 75 -8.94 -6.81 7.20
C ASN A 75 -10.01 -5.70 7.09
N VAL A 76 -9.63 -4.45 7.32
CA VAL A 76 -10.54 -3.31 7.21
C VAL A 76 -10.86 -3.02 5.75
N ARG A 77 -9.86 -3.05 4.86
CA ARG A 77 -10.03 -2.85 3.42
C ARG A 77 -10.96 -3.91 2.82
N GLN A 78 -10.74 -5.17 3.16
CA GLN A 78 -11.61 -6.28 2.76
C GLN A 78 -13.02 -6.09 3.29
N LEU A 79 -13.19 -5.73 4.57
CA LEU A 79 -14.51 -5.45 5.16
C LEU A 79 -15.25 -4.33 4.43
N LEU A 80 -14.55 -3.24 4.08
CA LEU A 80 -15.13 -2.11 3.34
C LEU A 80 -15.53 -2.52 1.92
N GLN A 81 -14.69 -3.29 1.23
CA GLN A 81 -14.94 -3.79 -0.12
C GLN A 81 -16.15 -4.75 -0.15
N TRP A 82 -16.14 -5.78 0.70
CA TRP A 82 -17.23 -6.75 0.80
C TRP A 82 -18.50 -6.11 1.33
N GLY A 83 -18.40 -5.22 2.31
CA GLY A 83 -19.53 -4.45 2.82
C GLY A 83 -20.18 -3.57 1.75
N SER A 84 -19.37 -2.88 0.93
CA SER A 84 -19.87 -2.08 -0.20
C SER A 84 -20.55 -2.93 -1.27
N THR A 85 -20.00 -4.12 -1.55
CA THR A 85 -20.54 -5.09 -2.50
C THR A 85 -21.87 -5.67 -2.01
N ALA A 86 -21.96 -6.05 -0.73
CA ALA A 86 -23.20 -6.51 -0.11
C ALA A 86 -24.27 -5.40 -0.10
N ALA A 87 -23.89 -4.16 0.22
CA ALA A 87 -24.78 -3.02 0.17
C ALA A 87 -25.32 -2.77 -1.25
N MET A 88 -24.51 -2.98 -2.30
CA MET A 88 -24.96 -2.90 -3.70
C MET A 88 -26.01 -3.95 -4.03
N LEU A 89 -25.78 -5.21 -3.67
CA LEU A 89 -26.73 -6.31 -3.89
C LEU A 89 -28.08 -6.04 -3.20
N LEU A 90 -28.03 -5.63 -1.93
CA LEU A 90 -29.23 -5.27 -1.17
C LEU A 90 -29.95 -4.06 -1.77
N LEU A 91 -29.20 -3.10 -2.30
CA LEU A 91 -29.76 -1.92 -2.95
C LEU A 91 -30.44 -2.26 -4.28
N LEU A 92 -29.86 -3.15 -5.09
CA LEU A 92 -30.49 -3.67 -6.31
C LEU A 92 -31.77 -4.45 -5.99
N PHE A 93 -31.74 -5.25 -4.92
CA PHE A 93 -32.93 -5.96 -4.43
C PHE A 93 -34.02 -4.98 -3.96
N CYS A 94 -33.67 -3.96 -3.18
CA CYS A 94 -34.59 -2.91 -2.75
C CYS A 94 -35.14 -2.12 -3.95
N PHE A 95 -34.32 -1.87 -4.97
CA PHE A 95 -34.75 -1.22 -6.20
C PHE A 95 -35.78 -2.09 -6.94
N TRP A 96 -35.53 -3.38 -7.10
CA TRP A 96 -36.47 -4.33 -7.70
C TRP A 96 -37.81 -4.36 -6.94
N ARG A 97 -37.79 -4.59 -5.62
CA ARG A 97 -39.01 -4.63 -4.80
C ARG A 97 -39.75 -3.29 -4.77
N GLY A 98 -39.02 -2.18 -4.83
CA GLY A 98 -39.59 -0.85 -4.95
C GLY A 98 -40.36 -0.66 -6.26
N MET A 99 -39.75 -1.05 -7.37
CA MET A 99 -40.34 -0.99 -8.72
C MET A 99 -41.56 -1.88 -8.88
N GLU A 100 -41.54 -3.08 -8.29
CA GLU A 100 -42.65 -4.04 -8.31
C GLU A 100 -43.90 -3.44 -7.69
N LYS A 101 -43.76 -2.84 -6.52
CA LYS A 101 -44.88 -2.24 -5.81
C LYS A 101 -45.46 -1.01 -6.51
N GLU A 102 -44.61 -0.17 -7.12
CA GLU A 102 -45.11 0.98 -7.88
C GLU A 102 -45.77 0.57 -9.21
N GLN A 103 -45.33 -0.51 -9.86
CA GLN A 103 -46.01 -1.05 -11.04
C GLN A 103 -47.39 -1.61 -10.70
N CYS A 104 -47.49 -2.35 -9.59
CA CYS A 104 -48.79 -2.82 -9.10
C CYS A 104 -49.73 -1.65 -8.79
N ARG A 105 -49.22 -0.58 -8.17
CA ARG A 105 -50.00 0.64 -7.90
C ARG A 105 -50.46 1.35 -9.18
N ALA A 106 -49.63 1.35 -10.22
CA ALA A 106 -49.97 1.95 -11.52
C ALA A 106 -50.84 1.04 -12.41
N GLY A 107 -51.25 -0.15 -11.94
CA GLY A 107 -52.06 -1.10 -12.72
C GLY A 107 -51.35 -1.68 -13.94
N LEU A 108 -50.01 -1.61 -13.99
CA LEU A 108 -49.23 -2.15 -15.09
C LEU A 108 -48.98 -3.65 -14.91
N PRO A 109 -48.90 -4.44 -16.00
CA PRO A 109 -48.54 -5.85 -15.91
C PRO A 109 -47.16 -6.00 -15.24
N PRO A 110 -46.90 -7.09 -14.49
CA PRO A 110 -45.68 -7.29 -13.72
C PRO A 110 -44.46 -7.36 -14.66
N GLY A 111 -43.87 -6.21 -14.96
CA GLY A 111 -42.73 -6.07 -15.87
C GLY A 111 -41.38 -6.12 -15.16
N CYS A 112 -41.34 -6.41 -13.85
CA CYS A 112 -40.14 -6.25 -13.00
C CYS A 112 -39.01 -7.24 -13.25
N ALA A 113 -39.12 -8.10 -14.27
CA ALA A 113 -38.09 -9.04 -14.67
C ALA A 113 -36.72 -8.34 -14.89
N SER A 114 -36.70 -7.12 -15.44
CA SER A 114 -35.43 -6.43 -15.75
C SER A 114 -34.63 -6.02 -14.49
N ALA A 115 -35.31 -5.58 -13.42
CA ALA A 115 -34.64 -5.20 -12.16
C ALA A 115 -34.20 -6.44 -11.36
N ALA A 116 -34.99 -7.51 -11.41
CA ALA A 116 -34.61 -8.82 -10.89
C ALA A 116 -33.37 -9.36 -11.61
N LEU A 117 -33.37 -9.29 -12.95
CA LEU A 117 -32.31 -9.78 -13.81
C LEU A 117 -31.00 -9.03 -13.57
N LEU A 118 -31.05 -7.72 -13.29
CA LEU A 118 -29.88 -6.94 -12.91
C LEU A 118 -29.26 -7.41 -11.58
N SER A 119 -30.10 -7.76 -10.60
CA SER A 119 -29.66 -8.27 -9.31
C SER A 119 -28.98 -9.64 -9.46
N ILE A 120 -29.58 -10.53 -10.26
CA ILE A 120 -29.02 -11.86 -10.58
C ILE A 120 -27.71 -11.72 -11.34
N TRP A 121 -27.65 -10.83 -12.33
CA TRP A 121 -26.44 -10.59 -13.11
C TRP A 121 -25.29 -10.09 -12.25
N TYR A 122 -25.53 -9.13 -11.35
CA TYR A 122 -24.51 -8.62 -10.44
C TYR A 122 -24.05 -9.69 -9.44
N GLY A 123 -24.97 -10.51 -8.91
CA GLY A 123 -24.61 -11.66 -8.08
C GLY A 123 -23.75 -12.68 -8.82
N GLY A 124 -24.05 -12.94 -10.09
CA GLY A 124 -23.24 -13.78 -10.97
C GLY A 124 -21.82 -13.23 -11.18
N MET A 125 -21.67 -11.92 -11.36
CA MET A 125 -20.34 -11.27 -11.44
C MET A 125 -19.52 -11.49 -10.16
N VAL A 126 -20.14 -11.37 -8.99
CA VAL A 126 -19.46 -11.59 -7.70
C VAL A 126 -19.02 -13.06 -7.57
N LEU A 127 -19.87 -14.02 -7.93
CA LEU A 127 -19.51 -15.44 -7.90
C LEU A 127 -18.39 -15.79 -8.89
N LEU A 128 -18.40 -15.20 -10.09
CA LEU A 128 -17.33 -15.38 -11.08
C LEU A 128 -16.00 -14.79 -10.61
N ALA A 129 -16.04 -13.62 -9.95
CA ALA A 129 -14.85 -13.03 -9.35
C ALA A 129 -14.25 -13.94 -8.25
N LEU A 130 -15.10 -14.61 -7.46
CA LEU A 130 -14.66 -15.58 -6.45
C LEU A 130 -14.08 -16.87 -7.05
N SER A 131 -14.52 -17.28 -8.24
CA SER A 131 -14.09 -18.54 -8.86
C SER A 131 -12.77 -18.44 -9.64
N GLN A 132 -12.09 -17.28 -9.64
CA GLN A 132 -10.83 -17.03 -10.37
C GLN A 132 -10.88 -17.43 -11.85
N GLY A 133 -12.08 -17.41 -12.46
CA GLY A 133 -12.33 -17.94 -13.80
C GLY A 133 -11.79 -17.02 -14.88
N THR A 134 -10.53 -17.21 -15.26
CA THR A 134 -9.87 -16.45 -16.34
C THR A 134 -10.34 -16.94 -17.70
N GLY A 135 -11.28 -16.22 -18.30
CA GLY A 135 -11.63 -16.37 -19.71
C GLY A 135 -12.07 -15.03 -20.30
N SER A 136 -11.46 -14.63 -21.42
CA SER A 136 -11.83 -13.39 -22.13
C SER A 136 -13.18 -13.46 -22.85
N PHE A 137 -13.69 -14.68 -23.07
CA PHE A 137 -14.93 -14.94 -23.83
C PHE A 137 -16.25 -14.64 -23.07
N PRO A 138 -16.40 -14.88 -21.74
CA PRO A 138 -17.59 -14.44 -21.00
C PRO A 138 -17.74 -12.91 -20.88
N ALA A 139 -16.65 -12.13 -20.88
CA ALA A 139 -16.72 -10.70 -20.56
C ALA A 139 -17.56 -9.88 -21.55
N LEU A 140 -17.38 -10.08 -22.86
CA LEU A 140 -18.12 -9.32 -23.89
C LEU A 140 -19.61 -9.71 -23.93
N LEU A 141 -19.92 -11.00 -23.76
CA LEU A 141 -21.30 -11.49 -23.66
C LEU A 141 -21.99 -10.93 -22.41
N MET A 142 -21.29 -10.91 -21.27
CA MET A 142 -21.80 -10.35 -20.02
C MET A 142 -22.03 -8.84 -20.14
N PHE A 143 -21.12 -8.12 -20.81
CA PHE A 143 -21.29 -6.70 -21.08
C PHE A 143 -22.49 -6.42 -21.98
N LEU A 144 -22.68 -7.18 -23.05
CA LEU A 144 -23.84 -7.03 -23.94
C LEU A 144 -25.14 -7.32 -23.19
N PHE A 145 -25.16 -8.35 -22.34
CA PHE A 145 -26.29 -8.67 -21.49
C PHE A 145 -26.61 -7.54 -20.51
N TYR A 146 -25.58 -6.93 -19.91
CA TYR A 146 -25.71 -5.77 -19.04
C TYR A 146 -26.34 -4.56 -19.75
N VAL A 147 -25.86 -4.22 -20.96
CA VAL A 147 -26.43 -3.13 -21.78
C VAL A 147 -27.90 -3.39 -22.11
N LEU A 148 -28.26 -4.62 -22.46
CA LEU A 148 -29.65 -5.01 -22.72
C LEU A 148 -30.54 -4.86 -21.47
N ILE A 149 -30.05 -5.27 -20.30
CA ILE A 149 -30.77 -5.09 -19.03
C ILE A 149 -31.01 -3.60 -18.76
N LEU A 150 -29.97 -2.76 -18.87
CA LEU A 150 -30.10 -1.32 -18.66
C LEU A 150 -31.09 -0.67 -19.64
N PHE A 151 -31.03 -1.04 -20.92
CA PHE A 151 -31.94 -0.50 -21.94
C PHE A 151 -33.40 -0.85 -21.64
N ARG A 152 -33.66 -2.11 -21.25
CA ARG A 152 -35.00 -2.56 -20.85
C ARG A 152 -35.48 -1.81 -19.60
N LEU A 153 -34.62 -1.62 -18.62
CA LEU A 153 -34.95 -0.95 -17.37
C LEU A 153 -35.19 0.56 -17.58
N TYR A 154 -34.41 1.20 -18.44
CA TYR A 154 -34.61 2.59 -18.85
C TYR A 154 -35.96 2.79 -19.55
N ARG A 155 -36.28 1.91 -20.52
CA ARG A 155 -37.56 1.94 -21.23
C ARG A 155 -38.73 1.75 -20.26
N GLN A 156 -38.61 0.83 -19.32
CA GLN A 156 -39.62 0.56 -18.30
C GLN A 156 -39.82 1.76 -17.35
N GLY A 157 -38.74 2.40 -16.92
CA GLY A 157 -38.81 3.61 -16.09
C GLY A 157 -39.52 4.77 -16.79
N ARG A 158 -39.29 4.94 -18.11
CA ARG A 158 -39.98 5.95 -18.92
C ARG A 158 -41.48 5.68 -19.03
N ASN A 159 -41.87 4.42 -19.24
CA ASN A 159 -43.28 4.04 -19.30
C ASN A 159 -44.01 4.31 -17.98
N LEU A 160 -43.36 4.06 -16.84
CA LEU A 160 -43.90 4.37 -15.51
C LEU A 160 -44.09 5.87 -15.26
N GLN A 161 -43.16 6.69 -15.73
CA GLN A 161 -43.30 8.15 -15.66
C GLN A 161 -44.46 8.65 -16.52
N GLN A 162 -44.66 8.07 -17.71
CA GLN A 162 -45.77 8.42 -18.59
C GLN A 162 -47.14 7.97 -18.05
N ALA A 163 -47.19 6.88 -17.29
CA ALA A 163 -48.40 6.40 -16.62
C ALA A 163 -48.77 7.19 -15.35
N GLY A 164 -48.03 8.27 -15.01
CA GLY A 164 -48.30 9.09 -13.82
C GLY A 164 -47.94 8.43 -12.49
N GLY A 165 -47.27 7.28 -12.49
CA GLY A 165 -46.97 6.50 -11.28
C GLY A 165 -45.84 7.07 -10.39
N LEU A 166 -45.23 8.20 -10.77
CA LEU A 166 -44.20 8.86 -9.98
C LEU A 166 -44.58 10.33 -9.84
N LEU A 167 -45.19 10.67 -8.71
CA LEU A 167 -45.53 12.05 -8.36
C LEU A 167 -44.27 12.94 -8.38
N PRO A 168 -44.41 14.24 -8.68
CA PRO A 168 -43.28 15.17 -8.67
C PRO A 168 -42.64 15.18 -7.28
N ALA A 169 -41.31 15.13 -7.25
CA ALA A 169 -40.54 15.08 -6.01
C ALA A 169 -40.93 16.24 -5.08
N LEU A 170 -41.31 15.92 -3.84
CA LEU A 170 -41.56 16.91 -2.80
C LEU A 170 -40.34 17.85 -2.68
N PRO A 171 -40.55 19.17 -2.52
CA PRO A 171 -39.44 20.12 -2.41
C PRO A 171 -38.57 19.75 -1.21
N ALA A 172 -37.33 19.34 -1.50
CA ALA A 172 -36.37 18.98 -0.47
C ALA A 172 -35.81 20.25 0.18
N LYS A 173 -35.72 20.27 1.52
CA LYS A 173 -35.15 21.41 2.28
C LYS A 173 -33.68 21.72 1.93
N ILE A 174 -32.94 20.72 1.45
CA ILE A 174 -31.52 20.83 1.06
C ILE A 174 -31.40 20.49 -0.42
N PRO A 175 -30.86 21.36 -1.28
CA PRO A 175 -30.75 21.09 -2.70
C PRO A 175 -29.71 20.00 -2.99
N ASP A 176 -29.92 19.25 -4.08
CA ASP A 176 -29.05 18.12 -4.47
C ASP A 176 -27.58 18.53 -4.66
N TRP A 177 -27.34 19.71 -5.23
CA TRP A 177 -25.97 20.21 -5.49
C TRP A 177 -25.19 20.47 -4.20
N LEU A 178 -25.86 21.01 -3.16
CA LEU A 178 -25.23 21.29 -1.87
C LEU A 178 -24.80 19.99 -1.19
N LEU A 179 -25.63 18.94 -1.26
CA LEU A 179 -25.26 17.63 -0.72
C LEU A 179 -24.04 17.05 -1.44
N SER A 180 -23.97 17.16 -2.77
CA SER A 180 -22.81 16.71 -3.56
C SER A 180 -21.54 17.47 -3.18
N VAL A 181 -21.64 18.79 -3.01
CA VAL A 181 -20.49 19.62 -2.60
C VAL A 181 -20.04 19.23 -1.21
N LEU A 182 -20.94 19.10 -0.23
CA LEU A 182 -20.59 18.71 1.13
C LEU A 182 -19.93 17.33 1.17
N ALA A 183 -20.48 16.34 0.46
CA ALA A 183 -19.89 15.01 0.38
C ALA A 183 -18.49 15.04 -0.26
N GLY A 184 -18.32 15.84 -1.33
CA GLY A 184 -17.03 16.03 -1.98
C GLY A 184 -16.00 16.71 -1.07
N VAL A 185 -16.40 17.75 -0.32
CA VAL A 185 -15.52 18.44 0.64
C VAL A 185 -15.09 17.48 1.76
N ILE A 186 -16.02 16.72 2.34
CA ILE A 186 -15.71 15.73 3.38
C ILE A 186 -14.71 14.69 2.86
N LEU A 187 -14.93 14.18 1.64
CA LEU A 187 -14.02 13.22 1.02
C LEU A 187 -12.62 13.83 0.80
N LEU A 188 -12.55 15.04 0.22
CA LEU A 188 -11.28 15.72 -0.04
C LEU A 188 -10.52 16.04 1.25
N SER A 189 -11.23 16.49 2.29
CA SER A 189 -10.63 16.70 3.62
C SER A 189 -10.10 15.38 4.22
N GLY A 190 -10.84 14.28 4.06
CA GLY A 190 -10.40 12.95 4.47
C GLY A 190 -9.14 12.49 3.72
N CYS A 191 -9.11 12.64 2.39
CA CYS A 191 -7.94 12.35 1.57
C CYS A 191 -6.74 13.22 1.96
N GLY A 192 -6.95 14.52 2.20
CA GLY A 192 -5.90 15.43 2.66
C GLY A 192 -5.32 15.01 4.01
N ALA A 193 -6.17 14.66 4.98
CA ALA A 193 -5.73 14.13 6.26
C ALA A 193 -4.99 12.78 6.11
N GLY A 194 -5.44 11.92 5.21
CA GLY A 194 -4.79 10.65 4.90
C GLY A 194 -3.37 10.83 4.34
N TYR A 195 -3.18 11.72 3.36
CA TYR A 195 -1.84 12.02 2.85
C TYR A 195 -0.91 12.66 3.89
N LEU A 196 -1.44 13.53 4.76
CA LEU A 196 -0.64 14.22 5.78
C LEU A 196 -0.24 13.30 6.94
N LEU A 197 -1.13 12.39 7.37
CA LEU A 197 -0.91 11.57 8.57
C LEU A 197 -0.51 10.13 8.27
N GLY A 198 -0.78 9.66 7.05
CA GLY A 198 -0.59 8.28 6.62
C GLY A 198 0.33 8.15 5.42
N GLY A 199 1.17 9.15 5.13
CA GLY A 199 2.19 9.08 4.07
C GLY A 199 3.49 8.36 4.46
N SER A 200 3.68 8.09 5.75
CA SER A 200 4.87 7.46 6.33
C SER A 200 4.53 6.43 7.41
N CYS A 201 5.47 5.52 7.68
CA CYS A 201 5.38 4.55 8.75
C CYS A 201 5.77 5.21 10.08
N ARG A 202 4.98 4.99 11.14
CA ARG A 202 5.38 5.39 12.49
C ARG A 202 6.51 4.49 12.98
N MET A 203 7.63 5.13 13.32
CA MET A 203 8.84 4.52 13.87
C MET A 203 8.99 4.85 15.35
N ASP A 204 9.58 3.94 16.12
CA ASP A 204 9.82 4.09 17.56
C ASP A 204 11.21 4.68 17.82
N TRP A 205 11.38 5.97 17.50
CA TRP A 205 12.64 6.69 17.68
C TRP A 205 12.94 6.96 19.15
N LYS A 206 14.15 6.60 19.60
CA LYS A 206 14.63 6.76 20.98
C LYS A 206 16.03 7.35 20.98
N GLU A 207 16.42 8.04 22.03
CA GLU A 207 17.78 8.56 22.17
C GLU A 207 18.77 7.39 22.31
N VAL A 208 19.88 7.46 21.57
CA VAL A 208 20.98 6.50 21.72
C VAL A 208 21.53 6.61 23.13
N ARG A 209 21.77 5.47 23.78
CA ARG A 209 22.20 5.43 25.16
C ARG A 209 23.63 5.99 25.30
N ALA A 210 23.81 6.97 26.18
CA ALA A 210 25.14 7.42 26.55
C ALA A 210 25.96 6.26 27.15
N GLY A 211 27.16 6.03 26.62
CA GLY A 211 28.04 4.94 27.05
C GLY A 211 27.67 3.55 26.54
N GLU A 212 26.89 3.43 25.44
CA GLU A 212 26.51 2.12 24.86
C GLU A 212 27.72 1.20 24.60
N HIS A 213 28.88 1.77 24.25
CA HIS A 213 30.09 1.04 23.87
C HIS A 213 31.10 0.84 25.02
N GLU A 214 30.83 1.31 26.25
CA GLU A 214 31.78 1.21 27.39
C GLU A 214 32.19 -0.24 27.70
N GLU A 215 31.30 -1.22 27.50
CA GLU A 215 31.57 -2.63 27.80
C GLU A 215 32.35 -3.35 26.68
N ILE A 216 32.47 -2.73 25.49
CA ILE A 216 33.04 -3.33 24.27
C ILE A 216 34.22 -2.55 23.68
N GLU A 217 34.76 -1.57 24.40
CA GLU A 217 35.89 -0.71 23.98
C GLU A 217 37.07 -1.53 23.38
N GLY A 218 37.36 -2.69 23.97
CA GLY A 218 38.45 -3.56 23.48
C GLY A 218 38.23 -4.12 22.07
N THR A 219 36.98 -4.46 21.71
CA THR A 219 36.64 -4.94 20.37
C THR A 219 36.53 -3.76 19.38
N GLU A 220 36.06 -2.60 19.85
CA GLU A 220 36.02 -1.38 19.06
C GLU A 220 37.42 -0.94 18.62
N GLU A 221 38.38 -0.87 19.55
CA GLU A 221 39.78 -0.56 19.23
C GLU A 221 40.40 -1.55 18.24
N GLU A 222 40.08 -2.83 18.37
CA GLU A 222 40.57 -3.87 17.45
C GLU A 222 40.03 -3.66 16.03
N LEU A 223 38.73 -3.37 15.88
CA LEU A 223 38.12 -3.08 14.59
C LEU A 223 38.69 -1.79 13.96
N LEU A 224 38.91 -0.74 14.76
CA LEU A 224 39.55 0.50 14.30
C LEU A 224 40.98 0.22 13.79
N ARG A 225 41.76 -0.60 14.50
CA ARG A 225 43.12 -0.98 14.07
C ARG A 225 43.13 -1.78 12.77
N LEU A 226 42.11 -2.60 12.54
CA LEU A 226 41.95 -3.34 11.29
C LEU A 226 41.48 -2.45 10.12
N GLY A 227 41.06 -1.21 10.40
CA GLY A 227 40.64 -0.23 9.40
C GLY A 227 39.13 -0.02 9.27
N PHE A 228 38.33 -0.37 10.28
CA PHE A 228 36.91 -0.08 10.29
C PHE A 228 36.70 1.45 10.37
N PRO A 229 35.86 2.07 9.52
CA PRO A 229 35.67 3.53 9.55
C PRO A 229 35.05 4.00 10.87
N GLU A 230 35.73 4.91 11.57
CA GLU A 230 35.32 5.46 12.87
C GLU A 230 33.89 6.05 12.85
N GLU A 231 33.56 6.82 11.81
CA GLU A 231 32.21 7.40 11.66
C GLU A 231 31.09 6.34 11.59
N ILE A 232 31.37 5.19 10.98
CA ILE A 232 30.38 4.12 10.83
C ILE A 232 30.37 3.23 12.08
N LEU A 233 31.52 3.04 12.73
CA LEU A 233 31.62 2.21 13.92
C LEU A 233 30.75 2.75 15.06
N GLY A 234 30.73 4.07 15.25
CA GLY A 234 29.84 4.73 16.20
C GLY A 234 28.34 4.53 15.88
N ASP A 235 28.01 4.28 14.61
CA ASP A 235 26.65 3.96 14.19
C ASP A 235 26.28 2.49 14.42
N ILE A 236 27.21 1.59 14.73
CA ILE A 236 26.92 0.16 14.95
C ILE A 236 26.52 -0.10 16.41
N SER A 237 25.47 -0.90 16.61
CA SER A 237 25.00 -1.26 17.97
C SER A 237 26.04 -2.11 18.71
N ALA A 238 26.05 -2.02 20.05
CA ALA A 238 27.01 -2.78 20.86
C ALA A 238 26.95 -4.29 20.62
N ALA A 239 25.74 -4.83 20.45
CA ALA A 239 25.53 -6.26 20.16
C ALA A 239 26.13 -6.68 18.80
N ASP A 240 26.11 -5.77 17.83
CA ASP A 240 26.66 -6.03 16.50
C ASP A 240 28.18 -5.90 16.44
N ILE A 241 28.75 -5.01 17.26
CA ILE A 241 30.21 -4.91 17.48
C ILE A 241 30.71 -6.15 18.23
N GLU A 242 29.99 -6.61 19.27
CA GLU A 242 30.34 -7.82 20.00
C GLU A 242 30.32 -9.06 19.09
N ALA A 243 29.37 -9.13 18.15
CA ALA A 243 29.31 -10.18 17.14
C ALA A 243 30.51 -10.16 16.16
N CYS A 244 31.35 -9.12 16.18
CA CYS A 244 32.60 -9.02 15.43
C CYS A 244 33.84 -9.44 16.24
N LYS A 245 33.69 -9.91 17.48
CA LYS A 245 34.82 -10.35 18.31
C LYS A 245 35.62 -11.45 17.62
N GLY A 246 36.96 -11.29 17.59
CA GLY A 246 37.85 -12.20 16.87
C GLY A 246 37.93 -11.90 15.37
N ALA A 247 37.78 -10.64 14.97
CA ALA A 247 37.96 -10.20 13.59
C ALA A 247 39.43 -10.38 13.16
N GLU A 248 39.65 -11.01 12.00
CA GLU A 248 41.01 -11.25 11.46
C GLU A 248 41.37 -10.23 10.38
N SER A 249 40.41 -9.87 9.54
CA SER A 249 40.58 -8.90 8.47
C SER A 249 39.24 -8.26 8.11
N LEU A 250 39.31 -7.09 7.45
CA LEU A 250 38.12 -6.41 6.94
C LEU A 250 38.33 -5.90 5.51
N GLN A 251 37.22 -5.82 4.79
CA GLN A 251 37.14 -5.20 3.47
C GLN A 251 36.08 -4.11 3.52
N VAL A 252 36.44 -2.90 3.12
CA VAL A 252 35.53 -1.74 3.05
C VAL A 252 35.38 -1.31 1.60
N SER A 253 34.14 -1.10 1.17
CA SER A 253 33.80 -0.51 -0.12
C SER A 253 32.81 0.62 0.11
N SER A 254 33.09 1.81 -0.43
CA SER A 254 32.21 2.96 -0.33
C SER A 254 31.91 3.55 -1.70
N THR A 255 30.62 3.78 -1.96
CA THR A 255 30.14 4.31 -3.24
C THR A 255 29.18 5.48 -2.98
N ASP A 256 29.45 6.61 -3.64
CA ASP A 256 28.58 7.79 -3.63
C ASP A 256 27.63 7.74 -4.83
N CYS A 257 26.36 7.44 -4.55
CA CYS A 257 25.35 7.22 -5.57
C CYS A 257 24.51 8.48 -5.81
N PRO A 258 24.11 8.75 -7.07
CA PRO A 258 23.25 9.88 -7.41
C PRO A 258 21.79 9.63 -6.98
N ALA A 259 21.48 9.97 -5.73
CA ALA A 259 20.13 10.03 -5.20
C ALA A 259 19.70 11.52 -5.06
N GLY A 260 18.46 11.86 -5.40
CA GLY A 260 17.99 13.26 -5.33
C GLY A 260 17.09 13.68 -6.50
N TRP A 261 16.42 14.83 -6.37
CA TRP A 261 15.37 15.26 -7.29
C TRP A 261 15.85 15.48 -8.74
N ASN A 262 17.09 15.91 -8.92
CA ASN A 262 17.72 16.17 -10.22
C ASN A 262 18.44 14.94 -10.82
N GLY A 263 18.57 13.84 -10.06
CA GLY A 263 19.32 12.64 -10.48
C GLY A 263 20.80 12.84 -10.78
N ARG A 264 21.39 13.97 -10.36
CA ARG A 264 22.78 14.34 -10.62
C ARG A 264 23.58 14.58 -9.34
N SER A 265 22.92 15.01 -8.26
CA SER A 265 23.58 15.19 -6.96
C SER A 265 23.82 13.82 -6.31
N ARG A 266 25.04 13.57 -5.83
CA ARG A 266 25.43 12.32 -5.16
C ARG A 266 25.03 12.39 -3.68
N ASN A 267 23.75 12.21 -3.40
CA ASN A 267 23.24 12.51 -2.05
C ASN A 267 23.09 11.27 -1.17
N LEU A 268 23.41 10.07 -1.66
CA LEU A 268 23.34 8.84 -0.87
C LEU A 268 24.67 8.11 -0.98
N ARG A 269 25.32 7.94 0.16
CA ARG A 269 26.54 7.15 0.31
C ARG A 269 26.16 5.76 0.79
N PHE A 270 26.61 4.74 0.08
CA PHE A 270 26.64 3.38 0.57
C PHE A 270 28.04 3.04 1.02
N THR A 271 28.15 2.38 2.16
CA THR A 271 29.41 1.81 2.61
C THR A 271 29.14 0.39 3.08
N ALA A 272 29.81 -0.58 2.47
CA ALA A 272 29.75 -1.95 2.95
C ALA A 272 31.06 -2.38 3.55
N ILE A 273 30.93 -3.17 4.61
CA ILE A 273 32.04 -3.63 5.41
C ILE A 273 31.86 -5.13 5.61
N ALA A 274 32.82 -5.91 5.13
CA ALA A 274 32.86 -7.36 5.37
C ALA A 274 33.95 -7.64 6.39
N VAL A 275 33.57 -8.17 7.55
CA VAL A 275 34.47 -8.55 8.64
C VAL A 275 34.64 -10.07 8.62
N LYS A 276 35.87 -10.55 8.45
CA LYS A 276 36.22 -11.98 8.54
C LYS A 276 36.42 -12.35 10.01
N LEU A 277 35.68 -13.33 10.51
CA LEU A 277 35.75 -13.80 11.90
C LEU A 277 36.64 -15.05 12.01
N SER A 278 37.33 -15.17 13.14
CA SER A 278 38.14 -16.34 13.46
C SER A 278 37.27 -17.52 13.88
N GLY A 279 37.46 -18.68 13.23
CA GLY A 279 36.72 -19.91 13.53
C GLY A 279 37.00 -21.05 12.54
N GLU A 280 36.54 -22.27 12.87
CA GLU A 280 36.73 -23.47 12.02
C GLU A 280 36.04 -23.38 10.65
N LYS A 281 35.07 -22.47 10.50
CA LYS A 281 34.42 -22.12 9.24
C LYS A 281 34.70 -20.67 8.92
N GLU A 282 34.93 -20.34 7.64
CA GLU A 282 35.02 -18.96 7.18
C GLU A 282 33.67 -18.24 7.34
N GLN A 283 33.44 -17.68 8.53
CA GLN A 283 32.31 -16.83 8.83
C GLN A 283 32.65 -15.37 8.54
N ARG A 284 31.76 -14.70 7.82
CA ARG A 284 31.88 -13.27 7.50
C ARG A 284 30.65 -12.55 8.01
N ARG A 285 30.84 -11.46 8.75
CA ARG A 285 29.78 -10.53 9.13
C ARG A 285 29.81 -9.34 8.18
N ILE A 286 28.73 -9.16 7.43
CA ILE A 286 28.62 -8.13 6.40
C ILE A 286 27.68 -7.04 6.90
N PHE A 287 28.14 -5.79 6.82
CA PHE A 287 27.39 -4.59 7.10
C PHE A 287 27.13 -3.85 5.80
N HIS A 288 25.88 -3.44 5.59
CA HIS A 288 25.49 -2.49 4.56
C HIS A 288 25.01 -1.21 5.24
N HIS A 289 25.85 -0.19 5.26
CA HIS A 289 25.53 1.14 5.77
C HIS A 289 25.09 2.05 4.61
N PHE A 290 24.10 2.89 4.89
CA PHE A 290 23.70 3.97 4.01
C PHE A 290 23.63 5.28 4.78
N ARG A 291 23.95 6.39 4.10
CA ARG A 291 23.87 7.74 4.67
C ARG A 291 23.42 8.74 3.63
N TRP A 292 22.40 9.52 3.96
CA TRP A 292 22.01 10.69 3.17
C TRP A 292 23.01 11.83 3.44
N LEU A 293 23.73 12.24 2.40
CA LEU A 293 24.67 13.36 2.41
C LEU A 293 23.97 14.72 2.28
N GLU A 294 22.79 14.72 1.65
CA GLU A 294 21.89 15.87 1.60
C GLU A 294 20.46 15.40 1.89
N THR A 295 19.58 16.33 2.27
CA THR A 295 18.17 16.01 2.52
C THR A 295 17.51 15.39 1.26
N PRO A 296 16.79 14.25 1.39
CA PRO A 296 16.18 13.54 0.25
C PRO A 296 15.08 14.35 -0.47
N GLY A 297 14.59 15.44 0.15
CA GLY A 297 13.63 16.40 -0.41
C GLY A 297 12.17 15.98 -0.29
N PHE A 298 11.89 14.69 -0.13
CA PHE A 298 10.58 14.15 0.24
C PHE A 298 10.78 13.01 1.24
N TYR A 299 9.98 12.99 2.30
CA TYR A 299 9.99 11.95 3.32
C TYR A 299 8.67 11.19 3.24
N GLY A 300 8.76 9.86 3.22
CA GLY A 300 7.60 8.99 3.05
C GLY A 300 7.98 7.58 3.46
N THR A 301 7.83 6.64 2.56
CA THR A 301 8.27 5.25 2.80
C THR A 301 9.56 4.93 2.05
N GLU A 302 10.38 4.09 2.68
CA GLU A 302 11.67 3.66 2.19
C GLU A 302 11.81 2.15 2.37
N ALA A 303 12.57 1.54 1.47
CA ALA A 303 12.82 0.12 1.49
C ALA A 303 14.24 -0.21 1.05
N ILE A 304 14.80 -1.23 1.67
CA ILE A 304 16.07 -1.82 1.30
C ILE A 304 15.83 -3.28 0.94
N GLN A 305 16.37 -3.69 -0.19
CA GLN A 305 16.51 -5.09 -0.58
C GLN A 305 17.98 -5.43 -0.69
N ILE A 306 18.43 -6.44 0.05
CA ILE A 306 19.80 -6.94 -0.02
C ILE A 306 19.79 -8.34 -0.61
N TRP A 307 20.59 -8.56 -1.64
CA TRP A 307 20.89 -9.88 -2.18
C TRP A 307 22.12 -10.43 -1.46
N THR A 308 21.96 -11.43 -0.61
CA THR A 308 23.06 -11.87 0.24
C THR A 308 24.14 -12.61 -0.52
N ALA A 309 25.39 -12.24 -0.25
CA ALA A 309 26.58 -13.02 -0.54
C ALA A 309 26.51 -14.41 0.15
N GLY A 310 26.15 -15.46 -0.57
CA GLY A 310 26.24 -16.84 -0.07
C GLY A 310 25.21 -17.83 -0.62
N GLY A 311 24.03 -17.36 -1.06
CA GLY A 311 22.95 -18.23 -1.54
C GLY A 311 22.43 -19.21 -0.47
N SER A 312 21.10 -19.39 -0.38
CA SER A 312 20.32 -20.30 0.51
C SER A 312 20.69 -20.45 2.01
N ALA A 313 21.75 -19.85 2.53
CA ALA A 313 22.28 -20.09 3.88
C ALA A 313 21.46 -19.44 5.00
N LEU A 314 20.49 -18.58 4.65
CA LEU A 314 19.56 -17.96 5.59
C LEU A 314 18.42 -18.89 6.05
N GLU A 315 18.26 -20.09 5.46
CA GLU A 315 17.15 -21.01 5.78
C GLU A 315 17.04 -21.40 7.27
N ASN A 316 18.11 -21.26 8.07
CA ASN A 316 18.11 -21.69 9.48
C ASN A 316 18.49 -20.60 10.52
N ASN A 317 18.87 -19.39 10.12
CA ASN A 317 19.46 -18.40 11.03
C ASN A 317 18.79 -17.01 10.96
N SER A 318 17.48 -16.94 11.19
CA SER A 318 16.77 -15.65 11.45
C SER A 318 17.35 -14.86 12.64
N ARG A 319 18.19 -15.49 13.47
CA ARG A 319 18.91 -14.87 14.60
C ARG A 319 20.16 -14.07 14.22
N GLN A 320 20.54 -14.01 12.95
CA GLN A 320 21.80 -13.34 12.53
C GLN A 320 21.61 -12.07 11.70
N ILE A 321 20.37 -11.64 11.43
CA ILE A 321 20.08 -10.37 10.77
C ILE A 321 19.79 -9.32 11.85
N SER A 322 20.49 -8.20 11.79
CA SER A 322 20.27 -7.06 12.68
C SER A 322 20.42 -5.76 11.90
N GLY A 323 20.05 -4.65 12.52
CA GLY A 323 20.19 -3.34 11.93
C GLY A 323 19.45 -2.28 12.71
N ARG A 324 19.92 -1.04 12.59
CA ARG A 324 19.26 0.14 13.16
C ARG A 324 19.34 1.32 12.19
N LEU A 325 18.41 2.22 12.38
CA LEU A 325 18.32 3.51 11.71
C LEU A 325 18.71 4.59 12.70
N LEU A 326 19.37 5.64 12.23
CA LEU A 326 19.81 6.77 13.04
C LEU A 326 19.52 8.10 12.34
N TYR A 327 19.26 9.13 13.13
CA TYR A 327 19.27 10.52 12.69
C TYR A 327 19.68 11.42 13.85
N ASP A 328 20.17 12.61 13.53
CA ASP A 328 20.57 13.60 14.53
C ASP A 328 19.56 14.75 14.56
N ALA A 329 19.14 15.15 15.75
CA ALA A 329 18.28 16.32 15.97
C ALA A 329 18.74 17.09 17.20
N GLU A 330 18.92 18.41 17.03
CA GLU A 330 19.34 19.30 18.12
C GLU A 330 20.65 18.88 18.82
N GLY A 331 21.54 18.18 18.11
CA GLY A 331 22.81 17.67 18.64
C GLY A 331 22.70 16.33 19.40
N ILE A 332 21.52 15.70 19.40
CA ILE A 332 21.27 14.39 20.00
C ILE A 332 21.03 13.38 18.88
N THR A 333 21.64 12.19 18.99
CA THR A 333 21.41 11.08 18.05
C THR A 333 20.27 10.21 18.55
N TYR A 334 19.31 9.98 17.66
CA TYR A 334 18.17 9.10 17.87
C TYR A 334 18.34 7.83 17.04
N GLU A 335 17.93 6.69 17.58
CA GLU A 335 17.89 5.39 16.92
C GLU A 335 16.48 4.80 16.86
N ALA A 336 16.24 3.95 15.84
CA ALA A 336 15.06 3.11 15.74
C ALA A 336 15.40 1.79 15.05
N SER A 337 14.70 0.72 15.42
CA SER A 337 14.69 -0.51 14.63
C SER A 337 13.89 -0.32 13.34
N TYR A 338 14.21 -1.10 12.30
CA TYR A 338 13.40 -1.16 11.08
C TYR A 338 11.95 -1.54 11.40
N ARG A 339 11.00 -0.98 10.63
CA ARG A 339 9.57 -1.28 10.82
C ARG A 339 9.27 -2.73 10.48
N SER A 340 9.94 -3.24 9.46
CA SER A 340 10.01 -4.66 9.16
C SER A 340 11.40 -5.01 8.66
N LEU A 341 11.92 -6.18 9.05
CA LEU A 341 13.25 -6.66 8.71
C LEU A 341 13.20 -8.18 8.51
N GLY A 342 13.79 -8.70 7.43
CA GLY A 342 13.87 -10.14 7.18
C GLY A 342 12.67 -10.74 6.45
N GLY A 343 11.90 -9.93 5.72
CA GLY A 343 10.84 -10.41 4.82
C GLY A 343 9.43 -10.44 5.39
N GLU A 344 9.21 -9.91 6.60
CA GLU A 344 7.86 -9.56 7.05
C GLU A 344 7.41 -8.26 6.37
N ILE A 345 6.20 -8.25 5.81
CA ILE A 345 5.60 -7.04 5.25
C ILE A 345 5.05 -6.22 6.42
N CYS A 346 5.14 -4.90 6.29
CA CYS A 346 4.61 -3.96 7.28
C CYS A 346 3.12 -4.23 7.56
N GLY A 347 2.79 -4.77 8.75
CA GLY A 347 1.41 -4.84 9.26
C GLY A 347 0.56 -6.05 8.90
N SER A 348 1.12 -7.12 8.30
CA SER A 348 0.38 -8.35 8.03
C SER A 348 0.50 -9.37 9.17
N ASP A 349 -0.58 -9.60 9.92
CA ASP A 349 -0.76 -10.82 10.74
C ASP A 349 -1.10 -12.06 9.88
N ASP A 350 -1.35 -11.86 8.58
CA ASP A 350 -1.72 -12.94 7.67
C ASP A 350 -0.51 -13.61 7.03
N SER A 351 -0.30 -14.86 7.45
CA SER A 351 0.64 -15.87 6.99
C SER A 351 0.53 -16.29 5.51
N ILE A 352 -0.17 -15.53 4.66
CA ILE A 352 -0.43 -15.88 3.25
C ILE A 352 0.69 -15.40 2.32
N TRP A 353 1.51 -14.44 2.77
CA TRP A 353 2.74 -14.01 2.10
C TRP A 353 3.97 -14.19 2.98
N LYS A 354 4.12 -15.38 3.59
CA LYS A 354 5.46 -15.86 3.91
C LYS A 354 6.25 -15.80 2.61
N LEU A 355 7.11 -14.79 2.48
CA LEU A 355 7.83 -14.48 1.25
C LEU A 355 8.45 -15.78 0.73
N GLY A 356 7.84 -16.30 -0.32
CA GLY A 356 8.19 -17.58 -0.88
C GLY A 356 9.56 -17.46 -1.50
N THR A 357 10.52 -18.16 -0.90
CA THR A 357 11.79 -18.61 -1.48
C THR A 357 12.82 -17.55 -1.91
N GLN A 358 13.94 -17.62 -1.20
CA GLN A 358 15.34 -17.51 -1.66
C GLN A 358 16.04 -16.14 -1.52
N THR A 359 17.05 -16.13 -0.63
CA THR A 359 18.27 -15.29 -0.57
C THR A 359 18.22 -13.80 -0.24
N ASN A 360 17.07 -13.13 -0.23
CA ASN A 360 17.06 -11.66 -0.12
C ASN A 360 16.55 -11.16 1.25
N ILE A 361 17.26 -10.20 1.83
CA ILE A 361 16.83 -9.49 3.04
C ILE A 361 16.03 -8.27 2.61
N TRP A 362 14.86 -8.10 3.19
CA TRP A 362 13.99 -6.96 2.95
C TRP A 362 13.82 -6.16 4.23
N ALA A 363 13.89 -4.84 4.10
CA ALA A 363 13.61 -3.92 5.19
C ALA A 363 12.71 -2.77 4.72
N GLY A 364 11.65 -2.48 5.47
CA GLY A 364 10.77 -1.33 5.26
C GLY A 364 10.90 -0.35 6.43
N PHE A 365 10.92 0.96 6.14
CA PHE A 365 11.02 2.01 7.15
C PHE A 365 10.59 3.38 6.62
N SER A 366 10.63 4.39 7.50
CA SER A 366 10.43 5.80 7.15
C SER A 366 11.41 6.65 7.96
N LEU A 367 12.12 7.54 7.29
CA LEU A 367 12.95 8.55 7.95
C LEU A 367 12.09 9.74 8.40
N PRO A 368 12.48 10.44 9.49
CA PRO A 368 11.73 11.59 9.97
C PRO A 368 11.84 12.77 9.00
N GLU A 369 10.80 13.60 8.94
CA GLU A 369 10.78 14.83 8.14
C GLU A 369 11.76 15.89 8.64
N THR A 370 12.08 15.83 9.93
CA THR A 370 12.95 16.76 10.64
C THR A 370 14.18 16.02 11.14
N GLY A 371 15.35 16.66 11.03
CA GLY A 371 16.62 16.08 11.48
C GLY A 371 17.65 16.04 10.36
N GLU A 372 18.89 15.86 10.77
CA GLU A 372 20.06 15.80 9.90
C GLU A 372 20.70 14.42 9.97
N ASN A 373 21.67 14.19 9.08
CA ASN A 373 22.53 13.00 9.12
C ASN A 373 21.76 11.67 9.20
N GLN A 374 20.75 11.52 8.35
CA GLN A 374 19.90 10.34 8.30
C GLN A 374 20.65 9.16 7.69
N ARG A 375 20.72 8.06 8.43
CA ARG A 375 21.55 6.91 8.10
C ARG A 375 21.02 5.64 8.74
N GLY A 376 21.63 4.52 8.39
CA GLY A 376 21.33 3.25 9.02
C GLY A 376 22.18 2.15 8.44
N TYR A 377 22.10 0.96 9.05
CA TYR A 377 22.77 -0.21 8.53
C TYR A 377 21.94 -1.47 8.71
N ILE A 378 22.19 -2.44 7.85
CA ILE A 378 21.75 -3.83 7.99
C ILE A 378 22.98 -4.71 8.06
N ALA A 379 23.04 -5.57 9.06
CA ALA A 379 24.10 -6.55 9.25
C ALA A 379 23.55 -7.98 9.13
N TYR A 380 24.33 -8.85 8.50
CA TYR A 380 24.04 -10.28 8.48
C TYR A 380 25.32 -11.10 8.50
N THR A 381 25.24 -12.32 9.01
CA THR A 381 26.37 -13.27 8.99
C THR A 381 26.15 -14.28 7.87
N THR A 382 27.21 -14.58 7.13
CA THR A 382 27.22 -15.61 6.08
C THR A 382 28.41 -16.56 6.27
N GLU A 383 28.23 -17.80 5.85
CA GLU A 383 29.29 -18.82 5.81
C GLU A 383 29.74 -19.00 4.35
N ASN A 384 31.06 -19.01 4.11
CA ASN A 384 31.57 -19.31 2.79
C ASN A 384 31.33 -20.79 2.44
N LYS A 385 30.44 -21.05 1.48
CA LYS A 385 30.19 -22.39 0.92
C LYS A 385 30.78 -22.57 -0.48
N ALA A 386 31.27 -21.52 -1.12
CA ALA A 386 31.83 -21.59 -2.47
C ALA A 386 33.31 -21.96 -2.43
N ALA A 387 33.80 -22.63 -3.48
CA ALA A 387 35.22 -22.91 -3.66
C ALA A 387 36.05 -21.63 -3.47
N GLU A 388 37.20 -21.74 -2.79
CA GLU A 388 38.05 -20.69 -2.20
C GLU A 388 38.39 -19.46 -3.09
N ASP A 389 38.00 -19.42 -4.36
CA ASP A 389 38.35 -18.40 -5.36
C ASP A 389 37.17 -17.64 -5.99
N MET A 390 35.90 -17.91 -5.64
CA MET A 390 34.75 -17.17 -6.19
C MET A 390 34.40 -15.95 -5.33
N PRO A 391 34.40 -14.72 -5.91
CA PRO A 391 33.99 -13.54 -5.16
C PRO A 391 32.53 -13.63 -4.73
N MET A 392 32.28 -13.28 -3.48
CA MET A 392 30.95 -13.15 -2.92
C MET A 392 30.38 -11.79 -3.31
N GLU A 393 29.41 -11.77 -4.22
CA GLU A 393 28.70 -10.55 -4.53
C GLU A 393 27.51 -10.36 -3.59
N SER A 394 27.47 -9.20 -2.92
CA SER A 394 26.30 -8.72 -2.20
C SER A 394 25.81 -7.44 -2.86
N TRP A 395 24.49 -7.33 -3.06
CA TRP A 395 23.87 -6.19 -3.74
C TRP A 395 22.90 -5.51 -2.80
N ILE A 396 22.85 -4.17 -2.83
CA ILE A 396 21.87 -3.37 -2.11
C ILE A 396 21.05 -2.55 -3.11
N ASP A 397 19.73 -2.75 -3.07
CA ASP A 397 18.75 -1.93 -3.77
C ASP A 397 18.03 -1.06 -2.73
N TYR A 398 18.21 0.25 -2.83
CA TYR A 398 17.57 1.25 -1.97
C TYR A 398 16.45 1.96 -2.73
N THR A 399 15.22 1.78 -2.28
CA THR A 399 14.04 2.41 -2.87
C THR A 399 13.48 3.46 -1.93
N TYR A 400 13.34 4.69 -2.41
CA TYR A 400 12.74 5.78 -1.65
C TYR A 400 11.64 6.48 -2.44
N GLN A 401 10.67 6.99 -1.70
CA GLN A 401 9.57 7.79 -2.22
C GLN A 401 10.05 9.23 -2.50
N ARG A 402 9.69 9.77 -3.67
CA ARG A 402 10.05 11.12 -4.13
C ARG A 402 8.88 12.09 -4.20
N SER A 403 7.66 11.58 -4.05
CA SER A 403 6.43 12.34 -4.27
C SER A 403 5.29 11.75 -3.46
N TRP A 404 4.36 12.59 -3.03
CA TRP A 404 3.09 12.17 -2.44
C TRP A 404 2.06 11.74 -3.50
N LYS A 405 2.32 12.00 -4.80
CA LYS A 405 1.35 11.85 -5.91
C LYS A 405 1.14 10.40 -6.34
N GLN A 406 0.71 9.55 -5.42
CA GLN A 406 0.29 8.16 -5.68
C GLN A 406 -1.14 7.91 -5.23
N TYR A 407 -1.89 7.13 -6.00
CA TYR A 407 -3.18 6.58 -5.60
C TYR A 407 -3.47 5.28 -6.38
N PRO A 408 -3.77 4.16 -5.69
CA PRO A 408 -3.69 3.98 -4.24
C PRO A 408 -2.26 4.19 -3.71
N ALA A 409 -2.14 4.61 -2.46
CA ALA A 409 -0.87 4.76 -1.77
C ALA A 409 -0.31 3.37 -1.43
N VAL A 410 0.91 3.11 -1.88
CA VAL A 410 1.68 1.91 -1.60
C VAL A 410 2.98 2.28 -0.90
N THR A 411 3.53 1.35 -0.12
CA THR A 411 4.84 1.53 0.52
C THR A 411 5.97 1.28 -0.49
N ALA A 412 7.14 1.87 -0.26
CA ALA A 412 8.35 1.55 -1.02
C ALA A 412 8.70 0.05 -0.96
N LEU A 413 8.35 -0.63 0.14
CA LEU A 413 8.56 -2.07 0.30
C LEU A 413 7.66 -2.86 -0.64
N GLU A 414 6.35 -2.57 -0.64
CA GLU A 414 5.39 -3.20 -1.56
C GLU A 414 5.75 -2.95 -3.02
N TYR A 415 6.18 -1.74 -3.36
CA TYR A 415 6.66 -1.41 -4.72
C TYR A 415 7.92 -2.20 -5.11
N SER A 416 8.79 -2.49 -4.13
CA SER A 416 10.06 -3.19 -4.39
C SER A 416 9.88 -4.70 -4.59
N LEU A 417 8.75 -5.27 -4.19
CA LEU A 417 8.47 -6.70 -4.35
C LEU A 417 8.45 -7.15 -5.83
N PRO A 418 8.71 -8.45 -6.11
CA PRO A 418 8.71 -8.98 -7.47
C PRO A 418 7.33 -8.81 -8.14
N GLY A 419 7.31 -8.13 -9.29
CA GLY A 419 6.11 -7.83 -10.07
C GLY A 419 6.49 -7.07 -11.34
N GLU A 420 5.52 -6.86 -12.23
CA GLU A 420 5.73 -6.09 -13.46
C GLU A 420 5.91 -4.60 -13.10
N LYS A 421 7.16 -4.18 -12.92
CA LYS A 421 7.51 -2.80 -12.54
C LYS A 421 7.47 -1.90 -13.77
N THR A 422 6.52 -0.98 -13.81
CA THR A 422 6.57 0.15 -14.75
C THR A 422 7.34 1.30 -14.11
N ALA A 423 7.97 2.14 -14.93
CA ALA A 423 8.70 3.30 -14.43
C ALA A 423 7.74 4.21 -13.64
N ASP A 424 7.91 4.27 -12.33
CA ASP A 424 7.03 5.04 -11.45
C ASP A 424 7.64 6.44 -11.16
N PRO A 425 6.91 7.54 -11.40
CA PRO A 425 7.37 8.88 -11.02
C PRO A 425 7.45 9.10 -9.50
N VAL A 426 6.87 8.21 -8.69
CA VAL A 426 6.77 8.31 -7.23
C VAL A 426 7.95 7.64 -6.53
N PHE A 427 8.46 6.52 -7.04
CA PHE A 427 9.55 5.77 -6.42
C PHE A 427 10.81 5.81 -7.26
N ARG A 428 11.96 5.84 -6.58
CA ARG A 428 13.24 5.68 -7.23
C ARG A 428 14.08 4.66 -6.50
N MET A 429 14.61 3.73 -7.28
CA MET A 429 15.58 2.74 -6.84
C MET A 429 16.99 3.23 -7.17
N VAL A 430 17.89 3.07 -6.22
CA VAL A 430 19.33 3.25 -6.37
C VAL A 430 19.97 1.94 -5.99
N GLN A 431 20.89 1.46 -6.82
CA GLN A 431 21.53 0.16 -6.65
C GLN A 431 23.03 0.36 -6.46
N ASP A 432 23.61 -0.42 -5.56
CA ASP A 432 25.05 -0.56 -5.40
C ASP A 432 25.40 -2.04 -5.20
N SER A 433 26.60 -2.44 -5.59
CA SER A 433 27.08 -3.81 -5.43
C SER A 433 28.47 -3.84 -4.82
N ILE A 434 28.70 -4.87 -4.02
CA ILE A 434 29.98 -5.11 -3.36
C ILE A 434 30.43 -6.50 -3.72
N THR A 435 31.63 -6.57 -4.27
CA THR A 435 32.36 -7.80 -4.54
C THR A 435 33.28 -8.07 -3.35
N VAL A 436 32.86 -8.96 -2.45
CA VAL A 436 33.69 -9.41 -1.33
C VAL A 436 34.64 -10.49 -1.84
N ARG A 437 35.95 -10.26 -1.75
CA ARG A 437 36.99 -11.24 -2.12
C ARG A 437 37.46 -11.95 -0.86
#